data_AF-A0A8H4J979-F1
#
_entry.id   AF-A0A8H4J979-F1
#
_cell.length_a   1.000
_cell.length_b   1.000
_cell.length_c   1.000
_cell.angle_alpha   90.00
_cell.angle_beta   90.00
_cell.angle_gamma   90.00
#
_symmetry.space_group_name_H-M   'P 1'
#
loop_
_entity.id
_entity.type
_entity.pdbx_description
1 polymer ?
#
loop_
_entity_poly.entity_id
_entity_poly.type
_entity_poly.pdbx_seq_one_letter_code
_entity_poly.pdbx_strand_id
1 'polypeptide(L)'
;MSKFELPSENTSRPSTPSSRPALSSAAISDSDDDADLPYPEPLPRSAFSIPSSTFSASAYLSTLLHRHQTLGDLRADLRARSTLISRELLDLVNANYADFLSLGQALQGGEERVEEVRVGLLGMRKAVEDVRGHVVGREEEVRGLLAERERVRRGRGVARALLEVERRVGELEAGLVVGQGGGSPAKKGTDAGSVESSDEEEEEEEEEDSDDDDEEDSGSSVSLPRLRRLARQYLGVRQISQKIGTEHPFLVAQEPRLTKVRNTLLLDLGAELKQAKAAGPRGKNRVLKVMSIYAEMDEGMEAVKVLKGGY
;
A
#
# COMPACT_ATOMS: atom_id res chain seq x y z
N MET A 1 -10.40 15.10 19.77
CA MET A 1 -11.77 15.29 20.30
C MET A 1 -12.09 16.78 20.28
N SER A 2 -12.56 17.29 19.14
CA SER A 2 -12.97 18.69 18.99
C SER A 2 -14.49 18.76 19.10
N LYS A 3 -14.98 19.48 20.11
CA LYS A 3 -16.40 19.78 20.31
C LYS A 3 -16.87 20.69 19.18
N PHE A 4 -17.87 20.21 18.44
CA PHE A 4 -18.62 20.95 17.44
C PHE A 4 -19.88 21.47 18.16
N GLU A 5 -19.90 22.76 18.50
CA GLU A 5 -21.07 23.42 19.11
C GLU A 5 -21.89 24.10 18.01
N LEU A 6 -23.14 23.66 17.84
CA LEU A 6 -24.15 24.28 16.99
C LEU A 6 -24.81 25.43 17.78
N PRO A 7 -25.01 26.62 17.19
CA PRO A 7 -25.82 27.66 17.81
C PRO A 7 -27.31 27.31 17.70
N SER A 8 -27.99 27.31 18.85
CA SER A 8 -29.42 27.06 19.01
C SER A 8 -30.28 28.09 18.26
N GLU A 9 -31.20 27.59 17.44
CA GLU A 9 -32.27 28.37 16.81
C GLU A 9 -33.21 28.96 17.86
N ASN A 10 -33.28 30.28 17.96
CA ASN A 10 -34.28 30.98 18.75
C ASN A 10 -35.54 31.22 17.89
N THR A 11 -36.46 30.25 17.91
CA THR A 11 -37.76 30.34 17.24
C THR A 11 -38.75 31.15 18.09
N SER A 12 -38.78 32.46 17.87
CA SER A 12 -39.77 33.37 18.46
C SER A 12 -41.05 33.35 17.63
N ARG A 13 -42.01 32.53 18.07
CA ARG A 13 -43.38 32.45 17.55
C ARG A 13 -44.15 33.74 17.92
N PRO A 14 -44.75 34.50 16.98
CA PRO A 14 -45.64 35.60 17.35
C PRO A 14 -47.00 35.08 17.82
N SER A 15 -47.32 35.39 19.07
CA SER A 15 -48.59 35.10 19.75
C SER A 15 -49.72 35.96 19.16
N THR A 16 -50.75 35.34 18.60
CA THR A 16 -52.00 36.01 18.23
C THR A 16 -52.91 36.14 19.46
N PRO A 17 -53.36 37.34 19.87
CA PRO A 17 -54.43 37.45 20.86
C PRO A 17 -55.78 37.17 20.19
N SER A 18 -56.35 36.01 20.51
CA SER A 18 -57.78 35.74 20.34
C SER A 18 -58.53 36.44 21.48
N SER A 19 -59.36 37.42 21.18
CA SER A 19 -60.36 37.95 22.12
C SER A 19 -61.68 38.12 21.40
N ARG A 20 -62.63 37.30 21.84
CA ARG A 20 -64.02 37.19 21.39
C ARG A 20 -64.77 38.48 21.77
N PRO A 21 -65.71 38.99 20.94
CA PRO A 21 -66.69 39.95 21.42
C PRO A 21 -67.68 39.22 22.34
N ALA A 22 -67.92 39.81 23.51
CA ALA A 22 -68.93 39.38 24.47
C ALA A 22 -70.34 39.63 23.89
N LEU A 23 -71.23 38.67 24.12
CA LEU A 23 -72.62 38.66 23.69
C LEU A 23 -73.39 39.85 24.28
N SER A 24 -74.02 40.65 23.41
CA SER A 24 -75.12 41.52 23.77
C SER A 24 -76.41 40.73 23.98
N SER A 25 -77.14 41.18 25.00
CA SER A 25 -78.47 40.80 25.46
C SER A 25 -79.48 40.33 24.40
N ALA A 26 -80.05 39.14 24.61
CA ALA A 26 -81.32 38.74 24.02
C ALA A 26 -82.45 38.98 25.03
N ALA A 27 -83.39 39.86 24.69
CA ALA A 27 -84.74 39.84 25.22
C ALA A 27 -85.73 40.42 24.20
N ILE A 28 -86.61 39.52 23.74
CA ILE A 28 -88.01 39.69 23.32
C ILE A 28 -88.34 40.45 22.01
N SER A 29 -88.47 39.65 20.95
CA SER A 29 -89.69 39.46 20.14
C SER A 29 -90.60 40.66 19.88
N ASP A 30 -90.55 41.18 18.65
CA ASP A 30 -91.77 41.52 17.92
C ASP A 30 -91.59 41.12 16.44
N SER A 31 -92.68 40.65 15.86
CA SER A 31 -92.77 39.91 14.62
C SER A 31 -93.01 40.86 13.45
N ASP A 32 -92.02 41.02 12.56
CA ASP A 32 -92.24 41.40 11.18
C ASP A 32 -91.21 40.70 10.28
N ASP A 33 -91.74 40.06 9.24
CA ASP A 33 -91.12 39.08 8.37
C ASP A 33 -90.49 39.81 7.15
N ASP A 34 -89.30 40.36 7.34
CA ASP A 34 -88.42 40.80 6.24
C ASP A 34 -87.04 40.19 6.47
N ALA A 35 -86.69 39.21 5.61
CA ALA A 35 -85.43 38.48 5.67
C ALA A 35 -84.22 39.43 5.81
N ASP A 36 -83.47 39.31 6.91
CA ASP A 36 -82.16 39.94 7.07
C ASP A 36 -81.20 39.32 6.02
N LEU A 37 -81.21 39.92 4.82
CA LEU A 37 -80.35 39.48 3.72
C LEU A 37 -78.89 39.68 4.16
N PRO A 38 -78.03 38.65 4.06
CA PRO A 38 -76.64 38.76 4.48
C PRO A 38 -75.94 39.84 3.65
N TYR A 39 -75.36 40.84 4.33
CA TYR A 39 -74.49 41.82 3.68
C TYR A 39 -73.36 41.10 2.94
N PRO A 40 -73.01 41.52 1.71
CA PRO A 40 -71.90 40.93 1.00
C PRO A 40 -70.62 41.14 1.79
N GLU A 41 -69.87 40.06 2.06
CA GLU A 41 -68.55 40.11 2.70
C GLU A 41 -67.61 41.05 1.92
N PRO A 42 -66.56 41.67 2.47
CA PRO A 42 -65.58 42.35 1.62
C PRO A 42 -64.93 41.39 0.59
N LEU A 43 -64.43 41.92 -0.53
CA LEU A 43 -63.71 41.10 -1.52
C LEU A 43 -62.45 40.50 -0.89
N PRO A 44 -62.14 39.20 -1.04
CA PRO A 44 -60.96 38.58 -0.44
C PRO A 44 -59.67 38.94 -1.20
N ARG A 45 -58.51 38.91 -0.50
CA ARG A 45 -57.18 39.19 -1.11
C ARG A 45 -56.76 38.12 -2.11
N SER A 46 -57.06 36.87 -1.78
CA SER A 46 -56.70 35.67 -2.53
C SER A 46 -57.24 35.67 -3.95
N ALA A 47 -58.38 36.33 -4.19
CA ALA A 47 -58.93 36.49 -5.53
C ALA A 47 -58.00 37.24 -6.50
N PHE A 48 -57.11 38.09 -5.96
CA PHE A 48 -56.20 38.94 -6.74
C PHE A 48 -54.73 38.54 -6.61
N SER A 49 -54.42 37.40 -5.98
CA SER A 49 -53.06 36.84 -5.96
C SER A 49 -52.74 35.94 -7.15
N ILE A 50 -53.70 35.78 -8.07
CA ILE A 50 -53.56 34.98 -9.29
C ILE A 50 -52.63 35.72 -10.26
N PRO A 51 -51.65 35.05 -10.91
CA PRO A 51 -50.76 35.68 -11.88
C PRO A 51 -51.54 36.40 -12.98
N SER A 52 -51.06 37.59 -13.36
CA SER A 52 -51.71 38.47 -14.36
C SER A 52 -51.89 37.81 -15.73
N SER A 53 -51.05 36.85 -16.10
CA SER A 53 -51.15 36.05 -17.32
C SER A 53 -52.35 35.09 -17.36
N THR A 54 -52.92 34.77 -16.20
CA THR A 54 -54.02 33.81 -16.03
C THR A 54 -55.30 34.42 -15.46
N PHE A 55 -55.24 35.70 -15.07
CA PHE A 55 -56.37 36.40 -14.49
C PHE A 55 -57.31 36.93 -15.59
N SER A 56 -58.56 36.47 -15.58
CA SER A 56 -59.61 36.97 -16.47
C SER A 56 -60.69 37.68 -15.67
N ALA A 57 -60.84 38.99 -15.90
CA ALA A 57 -61.81 39.81 -15.18
C ALA A 57 -63.26 39.38 -15.44
N SER A 58 -63.59 38.97 -16.67
CA SER A 58 -64.95 38.52 -17.01
C SER A 58 -65.29 37.19 -16.32
N ALA A 59 -64.35 36.25 -16.27
CA ALA A 59 -64.53 35.00 -15.54
C ALA A 59 -64.66 35.25 -14.04
N TYR A 60 -63.82 36.11 -13.46
CA TYR A 60 -63.88 36.46 -12.05
C TYR A 60 -65.21 37.16 -11.68
N LEU A 61 -65.65 38.15 -12.46
CA LEU A 61 -66.93 38.83 -12.23
C LEU A 61 -68.13 37.86 -12.34
N SER A 62 -68.05 36.85 -13.20
CA SER A 62 -69.10 35.82 -13.30
C SER A 62 -69.20 34.93 -12.05
N THR A 63 -68.08 34.69 -11.35
CA THR A 63 -68.09 33.96 -10.07
C THR A 63 -68.77 34.76 -8.95
N LEU A 64 -68.69 36.09 -9.01
CA LEU A 64 -69.26 37.02 -8.02
C LEU A 64 -70.75 37.28 -8.20
N LEU A 65 -71.37 36.79 -9.28
CA LEU A 65 -72.79 36.99 -9.58
C LEU A 65 -73.72 36.37 -8.53
N HIS A 66 -73.25 35.37 -7.79
CA HIS A 66 -73.98 34.67 -6.73
C HIS A 66 -74.06 35.45 -5.40
N ARG A 67 -73.50 36.66 -5.35
CA ARG A 67 -73.31 37.42 -4.10
C ARG A 67 -74.36 38.50 -3.84
N HIS A 68 -75.45 38.55 -4.61
CA HIS A 68 -76.59 39.46 -4.43
C HIS A 68 -76.21 40.94 -4.15
N GLN A 69 -75.09 41.41 -4.73
CA GLN A 69 -74.55 42.75 -4.52
C GLN A 69 -74.95 43.68 -5.68
N THR A 70 -75.18 44.96 -5.42
CA THR A 70 -75.42 45.94 -6.50
C THR A 70 -74.12 46.26 -7.25
N LEU A 71 -74.21 46.58 -8.54
CA LEU A 71 -73.05 46.98 -9.34
C LEU A 71 -72.37 48.25 -8.80
N GLY A 72 -73.13 49.15 -8.18
CA GLY A 72 -72.61 50.35 -7.54
C GLY A 72 -71.69 50.03 -6.36
N ASP A 73 -72.11 49.07 -5.54
CA ASP A 73 -71.40 48.61 -4.35
C ASP A 73 -70.16 47.78 -4.71
N LEU A 74 -70.27 46.85 -5.68
CA LEU A 74 -69.12 46.11 -6.20
C LEU A 74 -68.03 47.06 -6.75
N ARG A 75 -68.43 48.14 -7.42
CA ARG A 75 -67.50 49.15 -7.94
C ARG A 75 -66.84 49.96 -6.82
N ALA A 76 -67.56 50.24 -5.73
CA ALA A 76 -67.01 50.91 -4.56
C ALA A 76 -65.99 49.99 -3.86
N ASP A 77 -66.32 48.71 -3.66
CA ASP A 77 -65.45 47.70 -3.07
C ASP A 77 -64.16 47.48 -3.87
N LEU A 78 -64.26 47.37 -5.20
CA LEU A 78 -63.08 47.22 -6.07
C LEU A 78 -62.16 48.44 -5.98
N ARG A 79 -62.72 49.66 -5.90
CA ARG A 79 -61.93 50.89 -5.74
C ARG A 79 -61.29 50.97 -4.37
N ALA A 80 -62.05 50.68 -3.31
CA ALA A 80 -61.53 50.63 -1.94
C ALA A 80 -60.36 49.63 -1.86
N ARG A 81 -60.52 48.44 -2.47
CA ARG A 81 -59.47 47.43 -2.49
C ARG A 81 -58.25 47.86 -3.29
N SER A 82 -58.44 48.49 -4.45
CA SER A 82 -57.32 49.04 -5.23
C SER A 82 -56.53 50.05 -4.40
N THR A 83 -57.19 50.98 -3.70
CA THR A 83 -56.49 51.97 -2.87
C THR A 83 -55.77 51.33 -1.67
N LEU A 84 -56.36 50.29 -1.07
CA LEU A 84 -55.74 49.53 0.01
C LEU A 84 -54.49 48.79 -0.48
N ILE A 85 -54.53 48.13 -1.64
CA ILE A 85 -53.36 47.47 -2.23
C ILE A 85 -52.27 48.49 -2.57
N SER A 86 -52.63 49.66 -3.09
CA SER A 86 -51.65 50.72 -3.37
C SER A 86 -50.95 51.21 -2.09
N ARG A 87 -51.67 51.31 -0.97
CA ARG A 87 -51.08 51.64 0.33
C ARG A 87 -50.19 50.52 0.86
N GLU A 88 -50.68 49.27 0.83
CA GLU A 88 -49.89 48.10 1.23
C GLU A 88 -48.60 47.95 0.41
N LEU A 89 -48.63 48.24 -0.89
CA LEU A 89 -47.45 48.24 -1.74
C LEU A 89 -46.44 49.30 -1.29
N LEU A 90 -46.90 50.51 -1.02
CA LEU A 90 -46.06 51.61 -0.56
C LEU A 90 -45.46 51.27 0.81
N ASP A 91 -46.26 50.72 1.72
CA ASP A 91 -45.82 50.30 3.05
C ASP A 91 -44.82 49.13 2.97
N LEU A 92 -45.02 48.17 2.07
CA LEU A 92 -44.11 47.04 1.87
C LEU A 92 -42.79 47.48 1.21
N VAL A 93 -42.87 48.40 0.25
CA VAL A 93 -41.67 49.00 -0.35
C VAL A 93 -40.91 49.78 0.71
N ASN A 94 -41.57 50.60 1.51
CA ASN A 94 -40.93 51.37 2.56
C ASN A 94 -40.35 50.49 3.67
N ALA A 95 -41.07 49.44 4.08
CA ALA A 95 -40.62 48.50 5.11
C ALA A 95 -39.38 47.73 4.67
N ASN A 96 -39.34 47.31 3.39
CA ASN A 96 -38.25 46.50 2.85
C ASN A 96 -37.20 47.32 2.07
N TYR A 97 -37.33 48.65 2.02
CA TYR A 97 -36.41 49.50 1.26
C TYR A 97 -34.97 49.38 1.75
N ALA A 98 -34.81 49.30 3.08
CA ALA A 98 -33.52 49.06 3.72
C ALA A 98 -32.90 47.71 3.31
N ASP A 99 -33.73 46.67 3.21
CA ASP A 99 -33.30 45.34 2.81
C ASP A 99 -32.90 45.29 1.33
N PHE A 100 -33.66 45.94 0.45
CA PHE A 100 -33.30 46.02 -0.98
C PHE A 100 -32.03 46.85 -1.22
N LEU A 101 -31.85 47.95 -0.48
CA LEU A 101 -30.61 48.72 -0.56
C LEU A 101 -29.41 47.96 0.01
N SER A 102 -29.58 47.25 1.13
CA SER A 102 -28.50 46.45 1.71
C SER A 102 -28.12 45.27 0.80
N LEU A 103 -29.10 44.61 0.16
CA LEU A 103 -28.86 43.56 -0.82
C LEU A 103 -28.17 44.12 -2.08
N GLY A 104 -28.61 45.28 -2.57
CA GLY A 104 -27.96 45.98 -3.68
C GLY A 104 -26.51 46.34 -3.36
N GLN A 105 -26.23 46.84 -2.15
CA GLN A 105 -24.87 47.14 -1.67
C GLN A 105 -24.03 45.88 -1.47
N ALA A 106 -24.61 44.77 -1.02
CA ALA A 106 -23.89 43.50 -0.84
C ALA A 106 -23.57 42.80 -2.17
N LEU A 107 -24.46 42.94 -3.16
CA LEU A 107 -24.24 42.46 -4.53
C LEU A 107 -23.25 43.35 -5.29
N GLN A 108 -23.22 44.65 -4.97
CA GLN A 108 -22.24 45.59 -5.51
C GLN A 108 -20.84 45.22 -5.01
N GLY A 109 -20.01 44.66 -5.91
CA GLY A 109 -18.68 44.12 -5.58
C GLY A 109 -18.66 42.63 -5.26
N GLY A 110 -19.81 41.94 -5.25
CA GLY A 110 -19.87 40.49 -5.17
C GLY A 110 -19.22 39.80 -6.37
N GLU A 111 -19.37 40.38 -7.56
CA GLU A 111 -18.73 39.90 -8.80
C GLU A 111 -17.21 39.91 -8.70
N GLU A 112 -16.62 40.97 -8.13
CA GLU A 112 -15.16 41.08 -7.92
C GLU A 112 -14.65 40.00 -6.97
N ARG A 113 -15.34 39.76 -5.86
CA ARG A 113 -14.98 38.69 -4.90
C ARG A 113 -15.08 37.30 -5.51
N VAL A 114 -16.10 37.05 -6.33
CA VAL A 114 -16.25 35.77 -7.03
C VAL A 114 -15.13 35.58 -8.05
N GLU A 115 -14.76 36.63 -8.78
CA GLU A 115 -13.66 36.56 -9.73
C GLU A 115 -12.31 36.39 -9.02
N GLU A 116 -12.07 37.04 -7.88
CA GLU A 116 -10.89 36.82 -7.04
C GLU A 116 -10.77 35.36 -6.60
N VAL A 117 -11.85 34.78 -6.07
CA VAL A 117 -11.90 33.37 -5.68
C VAL A 117 -11.65 32.47 -6.89
N ARG A 118 -12.25 32.78 -8.05
CA ARG A 118 -12.04 32.01 -9.27
C ARG A 118 -10.59 32.02 -9.72
N VAL A 119 -9.93 33.17 -9.70
CA VAL A 119 -8.50 33.31 -10.02
C VAL A 119 -7.65 32.54 -9.00
N GLY A 120 -7.98 32.64 -7.70
CA GLY A 120 -7.31 31.89 -6.64
C GLY A 120 -7.40 30.37 -6.84
N LEU A 121 -8.59 29.86 -7.20
CA LEU A 121 -8.81 28.44 -7.50
C LEU A 121 -8.07 27.98 -8.76
N LEU A 122 -7.98 28.82 -9.78
CA LEU A 122 -7.17 28.55 -10.97
C LEU A 122 -5.67 28.48 -10.62
N GLY A 123 -5.19 29.38 -9.78
CA GLY A 123 -3.82 29.36 -9.27
C GLY A 123 -3.53 28.10 -8.46
N MET A 124 -4.44 27.70 -7.57
CA MET A 124 -4.32 26.46 -6.80
C MET A 124 -4.32 25.23 -7.69
N ARG A 125 -5.21 25.16 -8.70
CA ARG A 125 -5.24 24.06 -9.67
C ARG A 125 -3.88 23.92 -10.36
N LYS A 126 -3.32 25.02 -10.85
CA LYS A 126 -2.01 25.03 -11.51
C LYS A 126 -0.91 24.55 -10.56
N ALA A 127 -0.88 25.08 -9.34
CA ALA A 127 0.11 24.66 -8.34
C ALA A 127 0.03 23.15 -8.02
N VAL A 128 -1.19 22.60 -7.91
CA VAL A 128 -1.39 21.15 -7.69
C VAL A 128 -0.92 20.34 -8.90
N GLU A 129 -1.17 20.82 -10.11
CA GLU A 129 -0.69 20.18 -11.34
C GLU A 129 0.84 20.19 -11.44
N ASP A 130 1.48 21.31 -11.09
CA ASP A 130 2.93 21.44 -11.03
C ASP A 130 3.53 20.47 -9.99
N VAL A 131 2.97 20.41 -8.79
CA VAL A 131 3.39 19.45 -7.74
C VAL A 131 3.20 18.02 -8.21
N ARG A 132 2.07 17.70 -8.85
CA ARG A 132 1.83 16.37 -9.43
C ARG A 132 2.89 16.03 -10.48
N GLY A 133 3.27 16.98 -11.34
CA GLY A 133 4.36 16.82 -12.30
C GLY A 133 5.70 16.48 -11.63
N HIS A 134 6.07 17.22 -10.56
CA HIS A 134 7.28 16.94 -9.79
C HIS A 134 7.26 15.56 -9.13
N VAL A 135 6.11 15.15 -8.58
CA VAL A 135 5.96 13.82 -7.95
C VAL A 135 6.15 12.71 -8.99
N VAL A 136 5.52 12.83 -10.16
CA VAL A 136 5.68 11.85 -11.25
C VAL A 136 7.13 11.77 -11.72
N GLY A 137 7.79 12.92 -11.94
CA GLY A 137 9.20 12.94 -12.34
C GLY A 137 10.11 12.27 -11.30
N ARG A 138 9.86 12.51 -10.01
CA ARG A 138 10.61 11.87 -8.92
C ARG A 138 10.30 10.39 -8.79
N GLU A 139 9.07 9.97 -9.06
CA GLU A 139 8.70 8.55 -9.11
C GLU A 139 9.47 7.82 -10.22
N GLU A 140 9.58 8.42 -11.40
CA GLU A 140 10.36 7.86 -12.52
C GLU A 140 11.85 7.77 -12.21
N GLU A 141 12.43 8.83 -11.61
CA GLU A 141 13.83 8.84 -11.15
C GLU A 141 14.08 7.72 -10.14
N VAL A 142 13.25 7.62 -9.10
CA VAL A 142 13.37 6.58 -8.07
C VAL A 142 13.22 5.19 -8.68
N ARG A 143 12.28 5.00 -9.61
CA ARG A 143 12.10 3.72 -10.31
C ARG A 143 13.36 3.34 -11.09
N GLY A 144 14.00 4.30 -11.77
CA GLY A 144 15.27 4.10 -12.46
C GLY A 144 16.40 3.70 -11.50
N LEU A 145 16.55 4.44 -10.39
CA LEU A 145 17.56 4.17 -9.37
C LEU A 145 17.35 2.80 -8.69
N LEU A 146 16.12 2.39 -8.46
CA LEU A 146 15.81 1.07 -7.90
C LEU A 146 16.19 -0.05 -8.87
N ALA A 147 15.86 0.09 -10.16
CA ALA A 147 16.24 -0.87 -11.18
C ALA A 147 17.77 -1.00 -11.30
N GLU A 148 18.49 0.12 -11.25
CA GLU A 148 19.95 0.12 -11.21
C GLU A 148 20.49 -0.54 -9.94
N ARG A 149 19.95 -0.20 -8.77
CA ARG A 149 20.33 -0.80 -7.49
C ARG A 149 20.16 -2.32 -7.52
N GLU A 150 19.06 -2.82 -8.07
CA GLU A 150 18.85 -4.25 -8.21
C GLU A 150 19.86 -4.90 -9.16
N ARG A 151 20.15 -4.28 -10.31
CA ARG A 151 21.16 -4.77 -11.26
C ARG A 151 22.52 -4.87 -10.58
N VAL A 152 22.94 -3.83 -9.86
CA VAL A 152 24.20 -3.82 -9.09
C VAL A 152 24.17 -4.87 -7.98
N ARG A 153 23.05 -5.03 -7.27
CA ARG A 153 22.90 -6.07 -6.23
C ARG A 153 23.07 -7.48 -6.81
N ARG A 154 22.44 -7.77 -7.95
CA ARG A 154 22.58 -9.05 -8.67
C ARG A 154 24.03 -9.27 -9.09
N GLY A 155 24.66 -8.27 -9.71
CA GLY A 155 26.07 -8.33 -10.10
C GLY A 155 27.02 -8.56 -8.92
N ARG A 156 26.78 -7.88 -7.78
CA ARG A 156 27.55 -8.09 -6.55
C ARG A 156 27.35 -9.48 -5.97
N GLY A 157 26.14 -10.03 -6.04
CA GLY A 157 25.86 -11.41 -5.64
C GLY A 157 26.68 -12.41 -6.46
N VAL A 158 26.67 -12.27 -7.78
CA VAL A 158 27.47 -13.11 -8.69
C VAL A 158 28.96 -12.94 -8.40
N ALA A 159 29.46 -11.71 -8.25
CA ALA A 159 30.87 -11.45 -7.96
C ALA A 159 31.33 -12.09 -6.63
N ARG A 160 30.52 -11.98 -5.56
CA ARG A 160 30.82 -12.63 -4.27
C ARG A 160 30.86 -14.14 -4.41
N ALA A 161 29.89 -14.73 -5.12
CA ALA A 161 29.85 -16.17 -5.35
C ALA A 161 31.06 -16.65 -6.18
N LEU A 162 31.54 -15.86 -7.15
CA LEU A 162 32.75 -16.17 -7.91
C LEU A 162 34.03 -16.10 -7.06
N LEU A 163 34.15 -15.08 -6.20
CA LEU A 163 35.27 -14.98 -5.24
C LEU A 163 35.24 -16.14 -4.23
N GLU A 164 34.05 -16.54 -3.80
CA GLU A 164 33.90 -17.70 -2.92
C GLU A 164 34.34 -19.00 -3.59
N VAL A 165 33.97 -19.20 -4.86
CA VAL A 165 34.47 -20.34 -5.66
C VAL A 165 35.99 -20.30 -5.75
N GLU A 166 36.58 -19.15 -6.04
CA GLU A 166 38.04 -18.99 -6.14
C GLU A 166 38.76 -19.36 -4.84
N ARG A 167 38.29 -18.81 -3.71
CA ARG A 167 38.82 -19.12 -2.38
C ARG A 167 38.70 -20.60 -2.04
N ARG A 168 37.50 -21.18 -2.19
CA ARG A 168 37.25 -22.60 -1.86
C ARG A 168 38.06 -23.55 -2.76
N VAL A 169 38.25 -23.22 -4.05
CA VAL A 169 39.13 -24.01 -4.93
C VAL A 169 40.58 -23.92 -4.49
N GLY A 170 41.06 -22.73 -4.10
CA GLY A 170 42.41 -22.56 -3.54
C GLY A 170 42.63 -23.34 -2.24
N GLU A 171 41.64 -23.34 -1.34
CA GLU A 171 41.65 -24.12 -0.10
C GLU A 171 41.65 -25.63 -0.35
N LEU A 172 40.87 -26.10 -1.33
CA LEU A 172 40.89 -27.49 -1.75
C LEU A 172 42.26 -27.87 -2.32
N GLU A 173 42.83 -27.08 -3.23
CA GLU A 173 44.16 -27.34 -3.79
C GLU A 173 45.25 -27.38 -2.71
N ALA A 174 45.27 -26.41 -1.80
CA ALA A 174 46.22 -26.40 -0.68
C ALA A 174 45.98 -27.59 0.27
N GLY A 175 44.73 -27.90 0.56
CA GLY A 175 44.32 -29.02 1.41
C GLY A 175 44.69 -30.39 0.84
N LEU A 176 44.67 -30.56 -0.49
CA LEU A 176 45.11 -31.79 -1.15
C LEU A 176 46.64 -31.84 -1.29
N VAL A 177 47.31 -30.74 -1.65
CA VAL A 177 48.79 -30.70 -1.77
C VAL A 177 49.49 -30.97 -0.44
N VAL A 178 48.96 -30.45 0.68
CA VAL A 178 49.48 -30.74 2.03
C VAL A 178 49.21 -32.21 2.43
N GLY A 179 48.26 -32.89 1.78
CA GLY A 179 48.04 -34.34 1.96
C GLY A 179 49.09 -35.18 1.22
N GLN A 180 49.53 -34.71 0.05
CA GLN A 180 50.47 -35.41 -0.84
C GLN A 180 51.94 -35.15 -0.49
N GLY A 181 52.25 -34.01 0.13
CA GLY A 181 53.57 -33.64 0.64
C GLY A 181 53.70 -33.92 2.13
N GLY A 182 54.04 -35.16 2.51
CA GLY A 182 54.48 -35.47 3.87
C GLY A 182 55.70 -34.64 4.25
N GLY A 183 55.48 -33.59 5.03
CA GLY A 183 56.53 -32.76 5.63
C GLY A 183 56.30 -31.27 5.45
N SER A 184 55.79 -30.59 6.49
CA SER A 184 56.06 -29.16 6.69
C SER A 184 56.93 -28.99 7.94
N PRO A 185 58.07 -28.30 7.84
CA PRO A 185 58.80 -27.84 9.02
C PRO A 185 58.00 -26.71 9.69
N ALA A 186 57.96 -26.76 11.02
CA ALA A 186 57.36 -25.75 11.87
C ALA A 186 57.79 -24.32 11.46
N LYS A 187 56.82 -23.41 11.31
CA LYS A 187 57.09 -21.98 11.27
C LYS A 187 56.32 -21.26 12.38
N LYS A 188 57.12 -20.68 13.26
CA LYS A 188 56.81 -19.90 14.45
C LYS A 188 56.58 -18.44 14.03
N GLY A 189 55.46 -17.86 14.48
CA GLY A 189 55.22 -16.43 14.72
C GLY A 189 55.22 -15.46 13.52
N THR A 190 54.16 -14.67 13.37
CA THR A 190 54.10 -13.25 13.81
C THR A 190 52.72 -12.64 13.55
N ASP A 191 52.20 -12.02 14.60
CA ASP A 191 51.22 -10.93 14.73
C ASP A 191 50.90 -10.06 13.50
N ALA A 192 49.59 -9.82 13.27
CA ALA A 192 49.00 -8.50 12.96
C ALA A 192 47.48 -8.64 12.78
N GLY A 193 46.71 -7.94 13.63
CA GLY A 193 45.28 -8.13 13.80
C GLY A 193 44.37 -7.63 12.67
N SER A 194 43.09 -7.98 12.79
CA SER A 194 41.97 -7.20 12.26
C SER A 194 40.62 -7.77 12.73
N VAL A 195 39.93 -6.93 13.51
CA VAL A 195 38.48 -6.70 13.59
C VAL A 195 37.49 -7.86 13.76
N GLU A 196 36.78 -7.74 14.87
CA GLU A 196 35.49 -8.35 15.21
C GLU A 196 34.39 -8.09 14.15
N SER A 197 33.53 -9.10 13.91
CA SER A 197 32.06 -9.03 14.01
C SER A 197 31.29 -9.80 12.91
N SER A 198 30.10 -10.27 13.30
CA SER A 198 29.06 -11.07 12.63
C SER A 198 29.33 -12.58 12.66
N ASP A 199 28.78 -13.34 13.62
CA ASP A 199 27.34 -13.59 13.89
C ASP A 199 26.65 -14.19 12.66
N GLU A 200 26.94 -15.48 12.43
CA GLU A 200 26.09 -16.38 11.65
C GLU A 200 26.00 -17.67 12.49
N GLU A 201 24.85 -17.87 13.12
CA GLU A 201 24.44 -19.14 13.72
C GLU A 201 24.33 -20.19 12.60
N GLU A 202 25.37 -21.00 12.44
CA GLU A 202 25.25 -22.27 11.72
C GLU A 202 24.88 -23.34 12.76
N GLU A 203 23.64 -23.82 12.67
CA GLU A 203 23.17 -25.01 13.38
C GLU A 203 24.03 -26.20 12.96
N GLU A 204 25.04 -26.53 13.78
CA GLU A 204 25.76 -27.79 13.68
C GLU A 204 24.80 -28.92 14.12
N GLU A 205 24.25 -29.66 13.16
CA GLU A 205 23.68 -30.98 13.44
C GLU A 205 24.83 -31.90 13.88
N GLU A 206 25.03 -31.97 15.20
CA GLU A 206 25.87 -32.96 15.86
C GLU A 206 25.28 -34.36 15.65
N GLU A 207 25.71 -35.03 14.58
CA GLU A 207 25.61 -36.48 14.48
C GLU A 207 26.70 -37.09 15.38
N GLU A 208 26.35 -37.29 16.66
CA GLU A 208 27.09 -38.15 17.60
C GLU A 208 27.09 -39.60 17.08
N ASP A 209 28.06 -39.95 16.23
CA ASP A 209 28.37 -41.35 15.97
C ASP A 209 29.59 -41.73 16.83
N SER A 210 29.30 -42.03 18.09
CA SER A 210 30.22 -42.68 19.02
C SER A 210 30.42 -44.12 18.57
N ASP A 211 31.49 -44.33 17.79
CA ASP A 211 32.13 -45.65 17.67
C ASP A 211 33.55 -45.51 18.19
N ASP A 212 33.68 -45.88 19.46
CA ASP A 212 34.91 -46.26 20.14
C ASP A 212 35.48 -47.49 19.43
N ASP A 213 36.60 -47.31 18.72
CA ASP A 213 37.50 -48.39 18.31
C ASP A 213 38.91 -47.79 18.20
N ASP A 214 39.65 -47.89 19.31
CA ASP A 214 41.11 -47.80 19.37
C ASP A 214 41.75 -48.76 18.36
N GLU A 215 42.51 -48.24 17.39
CA GLU A 215 43.79 -48.83 16.98
C GLU A 215 44.74 -47.71 16.52
N GLU A 216 45.75 -47.43 17.36
CA GLU A 216 46.99 -46.80 16.95
C GLU A 216 47.63 -47.63 15.82
N ASP A 217 47.76 -47.08 14.61
CA ASP A 217 48.83 -47.47 13.69
C ASP A 217 49.31 -46.30 12.82
N SER A 218 50.53 -45.91 13.14
CA SER A 218 51.60 -45.32 12.35
C SER A 218 51.37 -45.09 10.84
N GLY A 219 51.57 -43.84 10.42
CA GLY A 219 52.29 -43.53 9.18
C GLY A 219 51.47 -43.37 7.90
N SER A 220 51.39 -42.13 7.43
CA SER A 220 51.30 -41.81 5.99
C SER A 220 50.01 -42.19 5.24
N SER A 221 48.85 -41.85 5.78
CA SER A 221 47.59 -41.92 5.02
C SER A 221 46.66 -40.77 5.45
N VAL A 222 45.94 -40.18 4.51
CA VAL A 222 45.15 -38.96 4.72
C VAL A 222 43.96 -39.34 5.59
N SER A 223 43.84 -38.77 6.79
CA SER A 223 42.78 -39.19 7.71
C SER A 223 41.39 -39.15 7.06
N LEU A 224 40.68 -40.29 7.09
CA LEU A 224 39.31 -40.46 6.58
C LEU A 224 38.36 -39.26 6.85
N PRO A 225 38.30 -38.66 8.06
CA PRO A 225 37.48 -37.48 8.32
C PRO A 225 37.91 -36.25 7.50
N ARG A 226 39.22 -36.06 7.27
CA ARG A 226 39.74 -34.98 6.42
C ARG A 226 39.30 -35.17 4.98
N LEU A 227 39.35 -36.40 4.48
CA LEU A 227 38.96 -36.72 3.12
C LEU A 227 37.47 -36.51 2.87
N ARG A 228 36.63 -36.86 3.86
CA ARG A 228 35.19 -36.54 3.85
C ARG A 228 34.94 -35.04 3.84
N ARG A 229 35.68 -34.26 4.65
CA ARG A 229 35.58 -32.79 4.65
C ARG A 229 35.94 -32.20 3.29
N LEU A 230 37.03 -32.66 2.66
CA LEU A 230 37.45 -32.21 1.33
C LEU A 230 36.42 -32.58 0.25
N ALA A 231 35.83 -33.77 0.30
CA ALA A 231 34.76 -34.18 -0.61
C ALA A 231 33.52 -33.28 -0.49
N ARG A 232 33.07 -32.99 0.73
CA ARG A 232 31.96 -32.05 0.97
C ARG A 232 32.26 -30.64 0.48
N GLN A 233 33.48 -30.14 0.71
CA GLN A 233 33.91 -28.84 0.21
C GLN A 233 33.89 -28.78 -1.34
N TYR A 234 34.36 -29.84 -2.01
CA TYR A 234 34.29 -29.97 -3.46
C TYR A 234 32.85 -29.94 -3.99
N LEU A 235 31.94 -30.68 -3.35
CA LEU A 235 30.51 -30.66 -3.68
C LEU A 235 29.90 -29.27 -3.46
N GLY A 236 30.26 -28.59 -2.38
CA GLY A 236 29.82 -27.20 -2.13
C GLY A 236 30.23 -26.24 -3.24
N VAL A 237 31.47 -26.35 -3.73
CA VAL A 237 31.93 -25.56 -4.89
C VAL A 237 31.14 -25.89 -6.16
N ARG A 238 30.83 -27.17 -6.38
CA ARG A 238 30.00 -27.61 -7.52
C ARG A 238 28.58 -27.06 -7.44
N GLN A 239 27.99 -26.98 -6.25
CA GLN A 239 26.66 -26.39 -6.06
C GLN A 239 26.66 -24.88 -6.30
N ILE A 240 27.66 -24.15 -5.79
CA ILE A 240 27.78 -22.70 -6.00
C ILE A 240 27.98 -22.39 -7.49
N SER A 241 28.84 -23.16 -8.17
CA SER A 241 29.05 -22.99 -9.62
C SER A 241 27.80 -23.32 -10.45
N GLN A 242 26.99 -24.32 -10.07
CA GLN A 242 25.70 -24.58 -10.69
C GLN A 242 24.70 -23.42 -10.52
N LYS A 243 24.66 -22.79 -9.33
CA LYS A 243 23.76 -21.64 -9.05
C LYS A 243 24.12 -20.39 -9.89
N ILE A 244 25.39 -20.19 -10.22
CA ILE A 244 25.84 -19.07 -11.07
C ILE A 244 25.58 -19.34 -12.56
N GLY A 245 25.59 -20.62 -12.94
CA GLY A 245 25.48 -21.08 -14.33
C GLY A 245 26.86 -21.46 -14.89
N THR A 246 26.97 -22.67 -15.44
CA THR A 246 28.23 -23.26 -15.91
C THR A 246 28.85 -22.55 -17.11
N GLU A 247 28.13 -21.63 -17.75
CA GLU A 247 28.58 -20.88 -18.94
C GLU A 247 29.39 -19.62 -18.59
N HIS A 248 29.49 -19.24 -17.32
CA HIS A 248 30.24 -18.04 -16.94
C HIS A 248 31.74 -18.19 -17.29
N PRO A 249 32.38 -17.25 -18.02
CA PRO A 249 33.76 -17.42 -18.53
C PRO A 249 34.80 -17.76 -17.45
N PHE A 250 34.62 -17.21 -16.24
CA PHE A 250 35.48 -17.54 -15.09
C PHE A 250 35.36 -19.00 -14.68
N LEU A 251 34.15 -19.58 -14.64
CA LEU A 251 33.96 -20.97 -14.23
C LEU A 251 34.56 -21.95 -15.24
N VAL A 252 34.45 -21.64 -16.53
CA VAL A 252 35.14 -22.38 -17.60
C VAL A 252 36.66 -22.35 -17.41
N ALA A 253 37.23 -21.20 -17.02
CA ALA A 253 38.65 -21.11 -16.70
C ALA A 253 39.05 -21.88 -15.43
N GLN A 254 38.13 -22.07 -14.48
CA GLN A 254 38.37 -22.87 -13.25
C GLN A 254 38.14 -24.38 -13.45
N GLU A 255 37.43 -24.80 -14.49
CA GLU A 255 37.18 -26.22 -14.80
C GLU A 255 38.43 -27.11 -14.80
N PRO A 256 39.57 -26.74 -15.43
CA PRO A 256 40.78 -27.57 -15.38
C PRO A 256 41.34 -27.73 -13.96
N ARG A 257 41.20 -26.71 -13.09
CA ARG A 257 41.61 -26.78 -11.68
C ARG A 257 40.69 -27.72 -10.90
N LEU A 258 39.38 -27.58 -11.07
CA LEU A 258 38.39 -28.47 -10.47
C LEU A 258 38.57 -29.93 -10.88
N THR A 259 38.92 -30.16 -12.15
CA THR A 259 39.20 -31.51 -12.66
C THR A 259 40.46 -32.11 -12.03
N LYS A 260 41.51 -31.29 -11.81
CA LYS A 260 42.71 -31.72 -11.08
C LYS A 260 42.38 -32.08 -9.63
N VAL A 261 41.66 -31.21 -8.91
CA VAL A 261 41.23 -31.45 -7.52
C VAL A 261 40.42 -32.74 -7.42
N ARG A 262 39.46 -32.95 -8.34
CA ARG A 262 38.67 -34.19 -8.44
C ARG A 262 39.57 -35.42 -8.61
N ASN A 263 40.49 -35.39 -9.56
CA ASN A 263 41.37 -36.52 -9.83
C ASN A 263 42.30 -36.83 -8.66
N THR A 264 42.85 -35.82 -7.99
CA THR A 264 43.69 -36.01 -6.80
C THR A 264 42.89 -36.55 -5.62
N LEU A 265 41.65 -36.08 -5.42
CA LEU A 265 40.76 -36.58 -4.37
C LEU A 265 40.41 -38.05 -4.60
N LEU A 266 40.15 -38.43 -5.86
CA LEU A 266 39.92 -39.81 -6.29
C LEU A 266 41.14 -40.71 -6.06
N LEU A 267 42.35 -40.19 -6.27
CA LEU A 267 43.58 -40.92 -6.02
C LEU A 267 43.79 -41.16 -4.52
N ASP A 268 43.59 -40.14 -3.70
CA ASP A 268 43.72 -40.24 -2.24
C ASP A 268 42.66 -41.20 -1.66
N LEU A 269 41.39 -41.06 -2.08
CA LEU A 269 40.32 -42.01 -1.76
C LEU A 269 40.63 -43.44 -2.24
N GLY A 270 41.25 -43.58 -3.41
CA GLY A 270 41.65 -44.87 -3.95
C GLY A 270 42.80 -45.51 -3.17
N ALA A 271 43.74 -44.70 -2.66
CA ALA A 271 44.81 -45.16 -1.79
C ALA A 271 44.28 -45.62 -0.43
N GLU A 272 43.43 -44.81 0.21
CA GLU A 272 42.73 -45.16 1.46
C GLU A 272 41.92 -46.45 1.30
N LEU A 273 41.20 -46.59 0.19
CA LEU A 273 40.39 -47.77 -0.08
C LEU A 273 41.23 -49.05 -0.25
N LYS A 274 42.39 -48.95 -0.92
CA LYS A 274 43.34 -50.07 -1.05
C LYS A 274 43.96 -50.44 0.30
N GLN A 275 44.30 -49.46 1.13
CA GLN A 275 44.83 -49.68 2.48
C GLN A 275 43.79 -50.31 3.40
N ALA A 276 42.55 -49.80 3.39
CA ALA A 276 41.44 -50.38 4.13
C ALA A 276 41.12 -51.82 3.68
N LYS A 277 41.24 -52.13 2.38
CA LYS A 277 41.12 -53.49 1.86
C LYS A 277 42.28 -54.39 2.31
N ALA A 278 43.51 -53.88 2.34
CA ALA A 278 44.69 -54.62 2.79
C ALA A 278 44.64 -54.96 4.29
N ALA A 279 43.98 -54.13 5.10
CA ALA A 279 43.72 -54.38 6.52
C ALA A 279 42.69 -55.52 6.79
N GLY A 280 42.10 -56.11 5.75
CA GLY A 280 41.28 -57.32 5.85
C GLY A 280 40.03 -57.13 6.73
N PRO A 281 39.74 -58.04 7.69
CA PRO A 281 38.50 -57.99 8.48
C PRO A 281 38.39 -56.77 9.39
N ARG A 282 39.50 -56.21 9.89
CA ARG A 282 39.53 -54.98 10.72
C ARG A 282 39.26 -53.72 9.88
N GLY A 283 39.53 -53.76 8.58
CA GLY A 283 39.32 -52.64 7.66
C GLY A 283 37.90 -52.53 7.08
N LYS A 284 36.98 -53.48 7.34
CA LYS A 284 35.64 -53.51 6.73
C LYS A 284 34.83 -52.24 6.98
N ASN A 285 34.83 -51.72 8.21
CA ASN A 285 34.14 -50.48 8.55
C ASN A 285 34.76 -49.27 7.83
N ARG A 286 36.08 -49.21 7.72
CA ARG A 286 36.79 -48.18 6.93
C ARG A 286 36.43 -48.26 5.44
N VAL A 287 36.36 -49.46 4.84
CA VAL A 287 35.94 -49.63 3.45
C VAL A 287 34.53 -49.09 3.21
N LEU A 288 33.58 -49.37 4.11
CA LEU A 288 32.21 -48.85 4.01
C LEU A 288 32.16 -47.33 4.12
N LYS A 289 32.90 -46.74 5.06
CA LYS A 289 32.98 -45.28 5.23
C LYS A 289 33.66 -44.59 4.03
N VAL A 290 34.66 -45.21 3.39
CA VAL A 290 35.24 -44.67 2.14
C VAL A 290 34.25 -44.78 0.98
N MET A 291 33.53 -45.90 0.86
CA MET A 291 32.48 -46.08 -0.15
C MET A 291 31.36 -45.07 -0.03
N SER A 292 30.95 -44.71 1.19
CA SER A 292 29.93 -43.67 1.38
C SER A 292 30.42 -42.31 0.86
N ILE A 293 31.70 -41.96 1.02
CA ILE A 293 32.28 -40.72 0.46
C ILE A 293 32.27 -40.76 -1.08
N TYR A 294 32.62 -41.89 -1.70
CA TYR A 294 32.49 -42.05 -3.15
C TYR A 294 31.05 -41.91 -3.64
N ALA A 295 30.08 -42.40 -2.87
CA ALA A 295 28.67 -42.28 -3.18
C ALA A 295 28.20 -40.82 -3.05
N GLU A 296 28.61 -40.09 -2.00
CA GLU A 296 28.34 -38.66 -1.83
C GLU A 296 28.86 -37.83 -3.03
N MET A 297 29.96 -38.24 -3.66
CA MET A 297 30.54 -37.57 -4.83
C MET A 297 29.95 -37.98 -6.19
N ASP A 298 28.95 -38.88 -6.23
CA ASP A 298 28.44 -39.53 -7.46
C ASP A 298 29.51 -40.31 -8.24
N GLU A 299 30.53 -40.85 -7.56
CA GLU A 299 31.70 -41.52 -8.16
C GLU A 299 31.83 -43.00 -7.75
N GLY A 300 30.74 -43.61 -7.32
CA GLY A 300 30.72 -45.02 -6.87
C GLY A 300 31.27 -46.02 -7.89
N MET A 301 31.21 -45.72 -9.20
CA MET A 301 31.81 -46.58 -10.23
C MET A 301 33.34 -46.65 -10.15
N GLU A 302 34.02 -45.54 -9.84
CA GLU A 302 35.48 -45.51 -9.66
C GLU A 302 35.88 -46.30 -8.41
N ALA A 303 35.08 -46.19 -7.35
CA ALA A 303 35.24 -46.98 -6.12
C ALA A 303 35.21 -48.49 -6.41
N VAL A 304 34.25 -48.94 -7.22
CA VAL A 304 34.11 -50.35 -7.63
C VAL A 304 35.28 -50.81 -8.50
N LYS A 305 35.80 -49.95 -9.40
CA LYS A 305 36.99 -50.26 -10.20
C LYS A 305 38.21 -50.49 -9.31
N VAL A 306 38.43 -49.61 -8.33
CA VAL A 306 39.53 -49.73 -7.36
C VAL A 306 39.40 -51.02 -6.53
N LEU A 307 38.18 -51.36 -6.06
CA LEU A 307 37.94 -52.60 -5.30
C LEU A 307 38.17 -53.87 -6.12
N LYS A 308 37.78 -53.88 -7.40
CA LYS A 308 37.96 -55.03 -8.31
C LYS A 308 39.41 -55.19 -8.79
N GLY A 309 40.31 -54.25 -8.46
CA GLY A 309 41.72 -54.32 -8.81
C GLY A 309 42.03 -53.90 -10.26
N GLY A 310 41.18 -53.07 -10.87
CA GLY A 310 41.34 -52.65 -12.26
C GLY A 310 42.37 -51.54 -12.47
N TYR A 311 43.45 -51.88 -13.19
CA TYR A 311 43.99 -51.00 -14.23
C TYR A 311 43.12 -51.13 -15.48
#